data_AF-A0A0F9LZI7-F1
#
_entry.id   AF-A0A0F9LZI7-F1
#
_cell.length_a   1.000
_cell.length_b   1.000
_cell.length_c   1.000
_cell.angle_alpha   90.00
_cell.angle_beta   90.00
_cell.angle_gamma   90.00
#
_symmetry.space_group_name_H-M   'P 1'
#
loop_
_entity.id
_entity.type
_entity.pdbx_description
1 polymer ?
#
loop_
_entity_poly.entity_id
_entity_poly.type
_entity_poly.pdbx_seq_one_letter_code
_entity_poly.pdbx_strand_id
1 'polypeptide(L)'
;MCQLTFLRGDPDVVRALLFNVSVINASGNTDGFGYYSFNTKKVFKTKESGKTFPYTNKFTELINRDIPANKNGKASILSHVRATSFWQGKDQTVCAAPSHPFQIKDLILAHNGTLYPKDDKDELKNRIDSYWFLKKLSDVVGKDTLLTDKHIKLAMDDFAGKFALLIVDLKQPNNLWIVRGRTADLHYSRFVNDDGEEVLFMINTDSSTFSNTIAPDFLRIIIGKNISREKGVVKEFQKESIYRYNIQSGKLYKMKTEIKEETHVVNSTYTRTVSRHNSYVGWVPENDVDGNEIYLNWTNLFGTVLRKCSDGLLTYSEICILYTLYIGKSIFTPVKIDMENFDKLLVHLNREIHKGRKKVWLEITDILLANNLDVIDIYKLYPKSLDFPWMLNSKKDLTHVKRRVIKDIAELTENKASEKEIEAIQ
;
A
#
# COMPACT_ATOMS: atom_id res chain seq x y z
N MET A 1 -1.17 15.14 -0.82
CA MET A 1 -1.73 14.91 -2.18
C MET A 1 -2.16 13.46 -2.27
N CYS A 2 -3.30 13.17 -2.89
CA CYS A 2 -3.83 11.82 -3.06
C CYS A 2 -2.78 10.83 -3.61
N GLN A 3 -2.99 9.52 -3.44
CA GLN A 3 -2.08 8.52 -3.99
C GLN A 3 -2.86 7.43 -4.72
N LEU A 4 -2.42 7.11 -5.93
CA LEU A 4 -2.98 6.05 -6.77
C LEU A 4 -2.10 4.81 -6.69
N THR A 5 -2.70 3.64 -6.54
CA THR A 5 -1.95 2.39 -6.64
C THR A 5 -2.70 1.37 -7.48
N PHE A 6 -2.00 0.67 -8.36
CA PHE A 6 -2.51 -0.55 -8.97
C PHE A 6 -1.53 -1.68 -8.70
N LEU A 7 -2.06 -2.83 -8.26
CA LEU A 7 -1.28 -4.03 -8.00
C LEU A 7 -1.87 -5.19 -8.81
N ARG A 8 -0.99 -6.01 -9.40
CA ARG A 8 -1.33 -7.31 -9.99
C ARG A 8 -0.27 -8.32 -9.61
N GLY A 9 -0.67 -9.45 -9.06
CA GLY A 9 0.27 -10.49 -8.64
C GLY A 9 -0.45 -11.70 -8.07
N ASP A 10 0.28 -12.52 -7.32
CA ASP A 10 -0.34 -13.53 -6.46
C ASP A 10 -1.31 -12.86 -5.44
N PRO A 11 -2.46 -13.46 -5.09
CA PRO A 11 -3.42 -12.85 -4.17
C PRO A 11 -2.85 -12.50 -2.80
N ASP A 12 -2.03 -13.37 -2.20
CA ASP A 12 -1.51 -13.18 -0.85
C ASP A 12 -0.49 -12.04 -0.85
N VAL A 13 0.33 -12.01 -1.89
CA VAL A 13 1.19 -10.87 -2.24
C VAL A 13 0.41 -9.56 -2.38
N VAL A 14 -0.66 -9.56 -3.18
CA VAL A 14 -1.44 -8.35 -3.46
C VAL A 14 -2.13 -7.85 -2.21
N ARG A 15 -2.69 -8.73 -1.37
CA ARG A 15 -3.34 -8.36 -0.10
C ARG A 15 -2.38 -7.66 0.84
N ALA A 16 -1.22 -8.27 1.08
CA ALA A 16 -0.27 -7.71 2.01
C ALA A 16 0.41 -6.45 1.49
N LEU A 17 0.71 -6.40 0.19
CA LEU A 17 1.24 -5.17 -0.38
C LEU A 17 0.19 -4.06 -0.38
N LEU A 18 -1.09 -4.36 -0.62
CA LEU A 18 -2.16 -3.39 -0.50
C LEU A 18 -2.23 -2.80 0.92
N PHE A 19 -2.05 -3.62 1.96
CA PHE A 19 -1.93 -3.14 3.33
C PHE A 19 -0.77 -2.13 3.44
N ASN A 20 0.45 -2.54 3.05
CA ASN A 20 1.65 -1.73 3.24
C ASN A 20 1.62 -0.42 2.42
N VAL A 21 1.27 -0.49 1.14
CA VAL A 21 1.16 0.71 0.29
C VAL A 21 0.07 1.65 0.78
N SER A 22 -1.04 1.15 1.34
CA SER A 22 -2.10 2.01 1.88
C SER A 22 -1.59 2.86 3.04
N VAL A 23 -0.76 2.28 3.92
CA VAL A 23 -0.17 2.97 5.06
C VAL A 23 0.86 4.01 4.60
N ILE A 24 1.78 3.61 3.71
CA ILE A 24 2.82 4.50 3.17
C ILE A 24 2.19 5.68 2.43
N ASN A 25 1.23 5.39 1.56
CA ASN A 25 0.54 6.40 0.75
C ASN A 25 -0.42 7.29 1.58
N ALA A 26 -0.76 6.88 2.80
CA ALA A 26 -1.51 7.68 3.76
C ALA A 26 -0.64 8.59 4.62
N SER A 27 0.68 8.57 4.48
CA SER A 27 1.57 9.51 5.16
C SER A 27 1.27 10.94 4.68
N GLY A 28 0.54 11.70 5.52
CA GLY A 28 0.02 13.04 5.19
C GLY A 28 -1.34 13.08 4.49
N ASN A 29 -2.01 11.93 4.27
CA ASN A 29 -3.31 11.84 3.60
C ASN A 29 -4.27 10.95 4.40
N THR A 30 -5.25 11.54 5.09
CA THR A 30 -6.09 10.81 6.07
C THR A 30 -7.56 10.71 5.70
N ASP A 31 -7.97 11.24 4.55
CA ASP A 31 -9.36 11.64 4.32
C ASP A 31 -10.20 10.58 3.59
N GLY A 32 -9.71 9.34 3.57
CA GLY A 32 -10.43 8.19 3.06
C GLY A 32 -9.57 7.25 2.25
N PHE A 33 -10.08 6.04 2.10
CA PHE A 33 -9.47 4.94 1.36
C PHE A 33 -10.54 4.22 0.55
N GLY A 34 -10.15 3.71 -0.61
CA GLY A 34 -11.02 2.84 -1.39
C GLY A 34 -10.25 2.03 -2.42
N TYR A 35 -10.89 1.00 -2.92
CA TYR A 35 -10.35 0.16 -3.98
C TYR A 35 -11.43 -0.40 -4.90
N TYR A 36 -10.99 -0.82 -6.07
CA TYR A 36 -11.74 -1.65 -7.01
C TYR A 36 -10.99 -2.97 -7.22
N SER A 37 -11.66 -4.09 -6.97
CA SER A 37 -11.14 -5.42 -7.29
C SER A 37 -11.59 -5.85 -8.67
N PHE A 38 -10.63 -6.18 -9.54
CA PHE A 38 -10.92 -6.67 -10.89
C PHE A 38 -11.51 -8.09 -10.87
N ASN A 39 -11.12 -8.89 -9.87
CA ASN A 39 -11.50 -10.28 -9.74
C ASN A 39 -12.96 -10.43 -9.31
N THR A 40 -13.42 -9.59 -8.39
CA THR A 40 -14.82 -9.61 -7.90
C THR A 40 -15.70 -8.52 -8.51
N LYS A 41 -15.10 -7.60 -9.28
CA LYS A 41 -15.75 -6.40 -9.83
C LYS A 41 -16.42 -5.52 -8.77
N LYS A 42 -15.91 -5.54 -7.53
CA LYS A 42 -16.47 -4.77 -6.41
C LYS A 42 -15.66 -3.49 -6.18
N VAL A 43 -16.38 -2.40 -5.91
CA VAL A 43 -15.83 -1.15 -5.37
C VAL A 43 -16.07 -1.13 -3.86
N PHE A 44 -15.02 -0.87 -3.10
CA PHE A 44 -15.08 -0.60 -1.67
C PHE A 44 -14.59 0.82 -1.40
N LYS A 45 -15.25 1.52 -0.46
CA LYS A 45 -14.88 2.86 -0.01
C LYS A 45 -15.13 3.02 1.47
N THR A 46 -14.26 3.76 2.12
CA THR A 46 -14.42 4.20 3.51
C THR A 46 -13.94 5.64 3.67
N LYS A 47 -14.45 6.28 4.73
CA LYS A 47 -13.94 7.56 5.24
C LYS A 47 -12.75 7.37 6.17
N GLU A 48 -12.47 6.13 6.56
CA GLU A 48 -11.35 5.82 7.45
C GLU A 48 -10.02 6.03 6.72
N SER A 49 -9.03 6.49 7.47
CA SER A 49 -7.70 6.80 6.94
C SER A 49 -7.00 5.52 6.45
N GLY A 50 -6.32 5.61 5.30
CA GLY A 50 -5.41 4.55 4.84
C GLY A 50 -4.26 4.25 5.80
N LYS A 51 -4.01 5.12 6.79
CA LYS A 51 -3.02 4.90 7.85
C LYS A 51 -3.54 4.01 8.99
N THR A 52 -4.85 3.95 9.22
CA THR A 52 -5.43 3.24 10.38
C THR A 52 -6.36 2.11 9.98
N PHE A 53 -7.14 2.29 8.91
CA PHE A 53 -8.10 1.29 8.45
C PHE A 53 -7.47 -0.08 8.16
N PRO A 54 -6.25 -0.17 7.55
CA PRO A 54 -5.63 -1.46 7.28
C PRO A 54 -5.45 -2.34 8.52
N TYR A 55 -5.32 -1.75 9.71
CA TYR A 55 -5.10 -2.47 10.98
C TYR A 55 -6.38 -3.04 11.60
N THR A 56 -7.53 -2.85 10.97
CA THR A 56 -8.81 -3.36 11.48
C THR A 56 -9.08 -4.78 10.99
N ASN A 57 -9.72 -5.62 11.81
CA ASN A 57 -10.19 -6.96 11.39
C ASN A 57 -11.09 -6.88 10.15
N LYS A 58 -11.89 -5.81 10.05
CA LYS A 58 -12.74 -5.54 8.90
C LYS A 58 -11.94 -5.40 7.61
N PHE A 59 -10.78 -4.74 7.62
CA PHE A 59 -9.93 -4.66 6.43
C PHE A 59 -9.44 -6.04 6.01
N THR A 60 -8.95 -6.85 6.95
CA THR A 60 -8.50 -8.23 6.68
C THR A 60 -9.62 -9.08 6.07
N GLU A 61 -10.83 -9.04 6.64
CA GLU A 61 -12.01 -9.74 6.10
C GLU A 61 -12.33 -9.29 4.67
N LEU A 62 -12.29 -7.98 4.41
CA LEU A 62 -12.58 -7.40 3.10
C LEU A 62 -11.56 -7.82 2.04
N ILE A 63 -10.26 -7.69 2.32
CA ILE A 63 -9.22 -8.04 1.34
C ILE A 63 -9.16 -9.54 1.05
N ASN A 64 -9.44 -10.39 2.05
CA ASN A 64 -9.54 -11.84 1.86
C ASN A 64 -10.73 -12.22 0.97
N ARG A 65 -11.88 -11.57 1.17
CA ARG A 65 -13.08 -11.79 0.36
C ARG A 65 -12.96 -11.22 -1.06
N ASP A 66 -12.42 -10.02 -1.19
CA ASP A 66 -12.50 -9.25 -2.43
C ASP A 66 -11.29 -9.42 -3.35
N ILE A 67 -10.18 -10.00 -2.86
CA ILE A 67 -8.95 -10.26 -3.64
C ILE A 67 -8.72 -11.77 -3.77
N PRO A 68 -9.61 -12.54 -4.44
CA PRO A 68 -9.37 -13.95 -4.74
C PRO A 68 -8.47 -14.11 -5.98
N ALA A 69 -7.89 -15.29 -6.17
CA ALA A 69 -7.22 -15.66 -7.42
C ALA A 69 -8.20 -15.68 -8.60
N ASN A 70 -7.76 -15.24 -9.78
CA ASN A 70 -8.44 -15.52 -11.05
C ASN A 70 -8.01 -16.88 -11.61
N LYS A 71 -8.51 -17.23 -12.81
CA LYS A 71 -8.15 -18.46 -13.53
C LYS A 71 -6.65 -18.68 -13.79
N ASN A 72 -5.83 -17.62 -13.73
CA ASN A 72 -4.38 -17.69 -13.90
C ASN A 72 -3.64 -17.62 -12.54
N GLY A 73 -4.34 -17.80 -11.42
CA GLY A 73 -3.75 -17.70 -10.09
C GLY A 73 -3.37 -16.28 -9.66
N LYS A 74 -3.86 -15.23 -10.34
CA LYS A 74 -3.48 -13.83 -10.06
C LYS A 74 -4.66 -13.01 -9.55
N ALA A 75 -4.38 -12.01 -8.73
CA ALA A 75 -5.33 -10.98 -8.33
C ALA A 75 -4.91 -9.61 -8.87
N SER A 76 -5.87 -8.70 -9.04
CA SER A 76 -5.60 -7.31 -9.40
C SER A 76 -6.49 -6.35 -8.66
N ILE A 77 -5.92 -5.23 -8.22
CA ILE A 77 -6.62 -4.21 -7.45
C ILE A 77 -6.14 -2.81 -7.85
N LEU A 78 -7.10 -1.90 -7.99
CA LEU A 78 -6.88 -0.48 -8.12
C LEU A 78 -7.28 0.17 -6.79
N SER A 79 -6.35 0.78 -6.06
CA SER A 79 -6.64 1.46 -4.80
C SER A 79 -6.25 2.93 -4.83
N HIS A 80 -6.82 3.68 -3.89
CA HIS A 80 -6.56 5.10 -3.75
C HIS A 80 -6.65 5.55 -2.29
N VAL A 81 -5.68 6.36 -1.87
CA VAL A 81 -5.73 7.09 -0.59
C VAL A 81 -6.00 8.57 -0.87
N ARG A 82 -7.06 9.12 -0.25
CA ARG A 82 -7.52 10.48 -0.50
C ARG A 82 -6.86 11.49 0.43
N ALA A 83 -6.51 12.63 -0.15
CA ALA A 83 -6.19 13.87 0.54
C ALA A 83 -7.13 14.95 0.01
N THR A 84 -7.97 15.51 0.87
CA THR A 84 -8.93 16.53 0.46
C THR A 84 -8.18 17.84 0.24
N SER A 85 -8.29 18.43 -0.95
CA SER A 85 -7.83 19.79 -1.18
C SER A 85 -8.76 20.77 -0.44
N PHE A 86 -8.21 21.65 0.39
CA PHE A 86 -8.97 22.78 0.92
C PHE A 86 -9.33 23.72 -0.24
N TRP A 87 -10.57 23.66 -0.71
CA TRP A 87 -11.08 24.59 -1.72
C TRP A 87 -11.88 25.69 -1.02
N GLN A 88 -11.38 26.93 -1.07
CA GLN A 88 -12.12 28.15 -0.71
C GLN A 88 -12.83 28.14 0.65
N GLY A 89 -12.18 27.64 1.71
CA GLY A 89 -12.71 27.74 3.08
C GLY A 89 -14.01 26.95 3.34
N LYS A 90 -14.42 26.09 2.43
CA LYS A 90 -15.52 25.13 2.66
C LYS A 90 -14.92 23.75 2.86
N ASP A 91 -15.07 23.23 4.07
CA ASP A 91 -14.83 21.81 4.36
C ASP A 91 -15.64 20.97 3.38
N GLN A 92 -14.99 20.39 2.37
CA GLN A 92 -15.58 19.26 1.65
C GLN A 92 -15.65 18.12 2.66
N THR A 93 -16.82 17.98 3.30
CA THR A 93 -17.06 17.13 4.44
C THR A 93 -16.50 15.72 4.19
N VAL A 94 -15.63 15.25 5.09
CA VAL A 94 -15.00 13.92 5.01
C VAL A 94 -16.09 12.86 5.13
N CYS A 95 -16.49 12.29 3.99
CA CYS A 95 -17.47 11.21 3.90
C CYS A 95 -16.97 10.13 2.92
N ALA A 96 -17.59 8.94 2.89
CA ALA A 96 -17.13 7.86 2.01
C ALA A 96 -17.44 8.13 0.52
N ALA A 97 -18.48 8.91 0.24
CA ALA A 97 -18.90 9.29 -1.11
C ALA A 97 -17.79 9.94 -1.96
N PRO A 98 -16.99 10.89 -1.44
CA PRO A 98 -15.89 11.52 -2.17
C PRO A 98 -14.60 10.71 -2.26
N SER A 99 -14.49 9.54 -1.61
CA SER A 99 -13.32 8.67 -1.74
C SER A 99 -13.28 7.99 -3.12
N HIS A 100 -12.11 7.94 -3.73
CA HIS A 100 -11.88 7.15 -4.95
C HIS A 100 -11.79 5.64 -4.64
N PRO A 101 -11.97 4.77 -5.64
CA PRO A 101 -12.26 5.09 -7.05
C PRO A 101 -13.74 5.46 -7.31
N PHE A 102 -14.02 6.45 -8.16
CA PHE A 102 -15.40 6.76 -8.58
C PHE A 102 -15.92 5.75 -9.58
N GLN A 103 -17.23 5.50 -9.54
CA GLN A 103 -17.91 4.66 -10.51
C GLN A 103 -19.11 5.43 -11.09
N ILE A 104 -19.19 5.53 -12.42
CA ILE A 104 -20.34 6.07 -13.16
C ILE A 104 -20.61 5.13 -14.33
N LYS A 105 -21.83 4.57 -14.38
CA LYS A 105 -22.19 3.52 -15.34
C LYS A 105 -21.13 2.40 -15.32
N ASP A 106 -20.57 2.07 -16.48
CA ASP A 106 -19.56 1.03 -16.67
C ASP A 106 -18.12 1.53 -16.48
N LEU A 107 -17.91 2.78 -16.05
CA LEU A 107 -16.57 3.34 -15.89
C LEU A 107 -16.18 3.50 -14.43
N ILE A 108 -14.94 3.15 -14.11
CA ILE A 108 -14.32 3.36 -12.81
C ILE A 108 -13.07 4.21 -12.98
N LEU A 109 -12.88 5.20 -12.09
CA LEU A 109 -11.74 6.12 -12.13
C LEU A 109 -11.11 6.33 -10.76
N ALA A 110 -9.78 6.18 -10.72
CA ALA A 110 -8.95 6.76 -9.68
C ALA A 110 -8.11 7.90 -10.29
N HIS A 111 -8.06 9.06 -9.61
CA HIS A 111 -7.39 10.26 -10.08
C HIS A 111 -6.43 10.81 -9.01
N ASN A 112 -5.23 11.20 -9.42
CA ASN A 112 -4.33 12.06 -8.65
C ASN A 112 -4.05 13.33 -9.45
N GLY A 113 -4.27 14.49 -8.83
CA GLY A 113 -4.11 15.78 -9.48
C GLY A 113 -5.30 16.70 -9.21
N THR A 114 -5.48 17.68 -10.09
CA THR A 114 -6.61 18.60 -10.05
C THR A 114 -7.03 18.93 -11.47
N LEU A 115 -8.30 18.69 -11.78
CA LEU A 115 -8.90 18.94 -13.09
C LEU A 115 -9.89 20.11 -13.01
N TYR A 116 -9.88 20.96 -14.03
CA TYR A 116 -10.75 22.11 -14.17
C TYR A 116 -11.48 22.03 -15.50
N PRO A 117 -12.82 21.96 -15.48
CA PRO A 117 -13.62 22.11 -16.70
C PRO A 117 -13.30 23.45 -17.37
N LYS A 118 -13.07 23.46 -18.69
CA LYS A 118 -12.79 24.71 -19.43
C LYS A 118 -14.03 25.60 -19.57
N ASP A 119 -15.20 24.98 -19.66
CA ASP A 119 -16.48 25.70 -19.70
C ASP A 119 -16.95 25.99 -18.27
N ASP A 120 -16.72 27.22 -17.84
CA ASP A 120 -16.88 27.77 -16.48
C ASP A 120 -18.37 27.92 -16.08
N LYS A 121 -19.12 26.82 -16.01
CA LYS A 121 -20.47 26.83 -15.45
C LYS A 121 -20.39 26.83 -13.92
N ASP A 122 -20.86 27.90 -13.29
CA ASP A 122 -20.88 28.12 -11.84
C ASP A 122 -21.46 26.94 -11.00
N GLU A 123 -22.25 26.06 -11.62
CA GLU A 123 -22.77 24.82 -11.02
C GLU A 123 -21.68 23.81 -10.59
N LEU A 124 -20.44 23.99 -11.07
CA LEU A 124 -19.34 23.04 -10.89
C LEU A 124 -18.52 23.27 -9.60
N LYS A 125 -18.65 24.43 -8.95
CA LYS A 125 -17.80 24.86 -7.81
C LYS A 125 -17.93 24.01 -6.54
N ASN A 126 -18.97 23.20 -6.39
CA ASN A 126 -19.25 22.44 -5.16
C ASN A 126 -19.04 20.92 -5.27
N ARG A 127 -18.50 20.40 -6.38
CA ARG A 127 -18.32 18.95 -6.60
C ARG A 127 -16.87 18.60 -6.94
N ILE A 128 -16.53 17.33 -6.76
CA ILE A 128 -15.18 16.80 -6.95
C ILE A 128 -14.90 16.72 -8.45
N ASP A 129 -13.80 17.33 -8.87
CA ASP A 129 -13.32 17.43 -10.25
C ASP A 129 -13.32 16.09 -11.02
N SER A 130 -12.80 15.05 -10.39
CA SER A 130 -12.66 13.73 -10.99
C SER A 130 -13.99 13.02 -11.23
N TYR A 131 -15.03 13.33 -10.46
CA TYR A 131 -16.39 12.85 -10.74
C TYR A 131 -16.93 13.46 -12.04
N TRP A 132 -16.69 14.76 -12.28
CA TRP A 132 -17.11 15.43 -13.50
C TRP A 132 -16.39 14.92 -14.73
N PHE A 133 -15.07 14.73 -14.62
CA PHE A 133 -14.30 14.11 -15.68
C PHE A 133 -14.85 12.72 -16.02
N LEU A 134 -15.11 11.88 -15.01
CA LEU A 134 -15.68 10.55 -15.24
C LEU A 134 -17.08 10.60 -15.89
N LYS A 135 -17.91 11.57 -15.51
CA LYS A 135 -19.23 11.79 -16.11
C LYS A 135 -19.09 12.14 -17.59
N LYS A 136 -18.26 13.14 -17.91
CA LYS A 136 -17.98 13.55 -19.30
C LYS A 136 -17.45 12.38 -20.12
N LEU A 137 -16.50 11.62 -19.57
CA LEU A 137 -15.97 10.43 -20.23
C LEU A 137 -17.06 9.40 -20.50
N SER A 138 -17.96 9.13 -19.54
CA SER A 138 -19.09 8.21 -19.74
C SER A 138 -20.03 8.69 -20.85
N ASP A 139 -20.23 10.00 -20.98
CA ASP A 139 -21.09 10.59 -22.00
C ASP A 139 -20.43 10.54 -23.39
N VAL A 140 -19.11 10.75 -23.46
CA VAL A 140 -18.31 10.60 -24.69
C VAL A 140 -18.27 9.15 -25.17
N VAL A 141 -18.11 8.18 -24.27
CA VAL A 141 -18.13 6.74 -24.63
C VAL A 141 -19.53 6.33 -25.09
N GLY A 142 -20.58 6.79 -24.41
CA GLY A 142 -21.96 6.40 -24.70
C GLY A 142 -22.32 5.01 -24.17
N LYS A 143 -23.61 4.65 -24.26
CA LYS A 143 -24.17 3.49 -23.56
C LYS A 143 -23.71 2.14 -24.11
N ASP A 144 -23.42 2.02 -25.39
CA ASP A 144 -23.18 0.72 -26.05
C ASP A 144 -21.79 0.62 -26.71
N THR A 145 -20.92 1.60 -26.46
CA THR A 145 -19.55 1.61 -26.97
C THR A 145 -18.56 1.12 -25.91
N LEU A 146 -17.42 0.62 -26.37
CA LEU A 146 -16.28 0.30 -25.53
C LEU A 146 -15.34 1.50 -25.42
N LEU A 147 -14.70 1.66 -24.26
CA LEU A 147 -13.71 2.71 -24.03
C LEU A 147 -12.51 2.56 -24.99
N THR A 148 -12.03 3.70 -25.50
CA THR A 148 -10.82 3.79 -26.35
C THR A 148 -9.99 5.01 -25.92
N ASP A 149 -8.74 5.08 -26.36
CA ASP A 149 -7.85 6.23 -26.15
C ASP A 149 -8.40 7.52 -26.78
N LYS A 150 -9.12 7.42 -27.90
CA LYS A 150 -9.79 8.58 -28.54
C LYS A 150 -10.88 9.18 -27.64
N HIS A 151 -11.66 8.34 -26.96
CA HIS A 151 -12.68 8.81 -26.01
C HIS A 151 -12.05 9.52 -24.81
N ILE A 152 -10.94 8.97 -24.28
CA ILE A 152 -10.18 9.58 -23.19
C ILE A 152 -9.66 10.96 -23.61
N LYS A 153 -9.03 11.05 -24.80
CA LYS A 153 -8.55 12.31 -25.34
C LYS A 153 -9.68 13.34 -25.46
N LEU A 154 -10.79 12.96 -26.10
CA LEU A 154 -11.91 13.87 -26.32
C LEU A 154 -12.51 14.37 -24.99
N ALA A 155 -12.59 13.52 -23.97
CA ALA A 155 -13.00 13.96 -22.64
C ALA A 155 -11.97 14.89 -21.99
N MET A 156 -10.67 14.62 -22.14
CA MET A 156 -9.59 15.44 -21.60
C MET A 156 -9.49 16.81 -22.29
N ASP A 157 -9.86 16.93 -23.57
CA ASP A 157 -9.81 18.19 -24.32
C ASP A 157 -10.73 19.28 -23.70
N ASP A 158 -11.71 18.89 -22.87
CA ASP A 158 -12.61 19.79 -22.12
C ASP A 158 -12.11 20.17 -20.72
N PHE A 159 -10.94 19.65 -20.30
CA PHE A 159 -10.38 19.90 -18.98
C PHE A 159 -8.96 20.46 -19.06
N ALA A 160 -8.58 21.22 -18.04
CA ALA A 160 -7.22 21.69 -17.79
C ALA A 160 -6.75 21.26 -16.40
N GLY A 161 -5.46 21.33 -16.12
CA GLY A 161 -4.87 21.02 -14.81
C GLY A 161 -4.06 19.72 -14.78
N LYS A 162 -3.50 19.40 -13.61
CA LYS A 162 -2.61 18.26 -13.38
C LYS A 162 -3.41 16.97 -13.30
N PHE A 163 -2.99 15.89 -14.00
CA PHE A 163 -3.67 14.61 -13.89
C PHE A 163 -2.76 13.38 -14.03
N ALA A 164 -3.00 12.39 -13.19
CA ALA A 164 -2.70 10.98 -13.39
C ALA A 164 -4.00 10.20 -13.18
N LEU A 165 -4.38 9.37 -14.16
CA LEU A 165 -5.66 8.67 -14.17
C LEU A 165 -5.46 7.16 -14.37
N LEU A 166 -6.19 6.37 -13.60
CA LEU A 166 -6.34 4.94 -13.78
C LEU A 166 -7.83 4.65 -14.03
N ILE A 167 -8.16 4.23 -15.25
CA ILE A 167 -9.54 4.09 -15.73
C ILE A 167 -9.82 2.62 -16.09
N VAL A 168 -10.96 2.11 -15.63
CA VAL A 168 -11.46 0.78 -15.97
C VAL A 168 -12.80 0.92 -16.67
N ASP A 169 -12.97 0.17 -17.77
CA ASP A 169 -14.27 -0.07 -18.41
C ASP A 169 -14.74 -1.47 -18.02
N LEU A 170 -15.88 -1.56 -17.33
CA LEU A 170 -16.48 -2.81 -16.85
C LEU A 170 -16.91 -3.73 -18.00
N LYS A 171 -17.07 -3.21 -19.22
CA LYS A 171 -17.29 -3.98 -20.44
C LYS A 171 -15.98 -4.57 -21.00
N GLN A 172 -14.85 -3.98 -20.66
CA GLN A 172 -13.50 -4.47 -20.98
C GLN A 172 -12.66 -4.68 -19.72
N PRO A 173 -13.07 -5.55 -18.78
CA PRO A 173 -12.49 -5.62 -17.44
C PRO A 173 -11.01 -6.09 -17.43
N ASN A 174 -10.50 -6.60 -18.54
CA ASN A 174 -9.10 -6.99 -18.70
C ASN A 174 -8.19 -5.81 -19.08
N ASN A 175 -8.73 -4.62 -19.31
CA ASN A 175 -7.97 -3.43 -19.70
C ASN A 175 -7.98 -2.40 -18.57
N LEU A 176 -6.80 -2.01 -18.14
CA LEU A 176 -6.58 -0.80 -17.34
C LEU A 176 -6.00 0.28 -18.25
N TRP A 177 -6.71 1.39 -18.38
CA TRP A 177 -6.21 2.57 -19.09
C TRP A 177 -5.48 3.47 -18.11
N ILE A 178 -4.28 3.89 -18.50
CA ILE A 178 -3.34 4.64 -17.68
C ILE A 178 -3.04 5.93 -18.42
N VAL A 179 -3.30 7.07 -17.79
CA VAL A 179 -3.18 8.38 -18.43
C VAL A 179 -2.33 9.28 -17.55
N ARG A 180 -1.31 9.91 -18.14
CA ARG A 180 -0.40 10.78 -17.40
C ARG A 180 -0.28 12.13 -18.11
N GLY A 181 -0.53 13.20 -17.37
CA GLY A 181 -0.27 14.57 -17.78
C GLY A 181 1.23 14.89 -17.78
N ARG A 182 1.54 16.17 -17.95
CA ARG A 182 2.91 16.68 -17.97
C ARG A 182 3.50 16.84 -16.57
N THR A 183 2.67 17.25 -15.60
CA THR A 183 3.13 17.62 -14.25
C THR A 183 2.79 16.60 -13.17
N ALA A 184 2.08 15.52 -13.52
CA ALA A 184 1.78 14.41 -12.61
C ALA A 184 2.89 13.38 -12.58
N ASP A 185 3.09 12.77 -11.40
CA ASP A 185 4.03 11.66 -11.22
C ASP A 185 3.25 10.35 -11.31
N LEU A 186 3.77 9.43 -12.12
CA LEU A 186 3.19 8.11 -12.26
C LEU A 186 4.27 7.13 -12.69
N HIS A 187 4.49 6.13 -11.84
CA HIS A 187 5.59 5.18 -11.96
C HIS A 187 5.07 3.76 -11.98
N TYR A 188 5.87 2.85 -12.50
CA TYR A 188 5.60 1.43 -12.45
C TYR A 188 6.87 0.60 -12.29
N SER A 189 6.72 -0.59 -11.74
CA SER A 189 7.79 -1.58 -11.63
C SER A 189 7.22 -2.99 -11.76
N ARG A 190 8.02 -3.88 -12.34
CA ARG A 190 7.82 -5.33 -12.25
C ARG A 190 8.76 -5.89 -11.20
N PHE A 191 8.24 -6.79 -10.39
CA PHE A 191 9.01 -7.59 -9.45
C PHE A 191 9.03 -9.01 -9.98
N VAL A 192 10.22 -9.57 -10.10
CA VAL A 192 10.49 -10.89 -10.66
C VAL A 192 11.19 -11.76 -9.62
N ASN A 193 10.94 -13.06 -9.67
CA ASN A 193 11.70 -14.03 -8.89
C ASN A 193 13.03 -14.38 -9.58
N ASP A 194 13.82 -15.25 -8.95
CA ASP A 194 15.10 -15.76 -9.48
C ASP A 194 14.96 -16.44 -10.85
N ASP A 195 13.79 -16.99 -11.16
CA ASP A 195 13.48 -17.62 -12.46
C ASP A 195 13.06 -16.59 -13.54
N GLY A 196 13.01 -15.30 -13.19
CA GLY A 196 12.58 -14.23 -14.08
C GLY A 196 11.06 -14.10 -14.24
N GLU A 197 10.26 -14.85 -13.48
CA GLU A 197 8.80 -14.82 -13.55
C GLU A 197 8.24 -13.58 -12.87
N GLU A 198 7.23 -12.93 -13.47
CA GLU A 198 6.54 -11.79 -12.86
C GLU A 198 5.73 -12.23 -11.64
N VAL A 199 6.20 -11.81 -10.47
CA VAL A 199 5.53 -12.01 -9.19
C VAL A 199 4.50 -10.92 -8.94
N LEU A 200 4.88 -9.67 -9.23
CA LEU A 200 4.07 -8.49 -8.98
C LEU A 200 4.35 -7.41 -10.03
N PHE A 201 3.28 -6.80 -10.50
CA PHE A 201 3.32 -5.54 -11.23
C PHE A 201 2.64 -4.46 -10.39
N MET A 202 3.34 -3.34 -10.19
CA MET A 202 2.86 -2.22 -9.38
C MET A 202 2.93 -0.93 -10.19
N ILE A 203 1.86 -0.12 -10.09
CA ILE A 203 1.83 1.28 -10.49
C ILE A 203 1.60 2.11 -9.24
N ASN A 204 2.32 3.21 -9.08
CA ASN A 204 2.11 4.15 -8.00
C ASN A 204 2.46 5.59 -8.40
N THR A 205 1.80 6.57 -7.80
CA THR A 205 2.06 8.00 -8.04
C THR A 205 3.37 8.49 -7.45
N ASP A 206 3.85 7.90 -6.35
CA ASP A 206 5.16 8.21 -5.76
C ASP A 206 6.17 7.07 -6.02
N SER A 207 7.32 7.43 -6.59
CA SER A 207 8.44 6.52 -6.83
C SER A 207 9.10 6.04 -5.53
N SER A 208 9.08 6.86 -4.48
CA SER A 208 9.64 6.51 -3.17
C SER A 208 8.93 5.31 -2.55
N THR A 209 7.61 5.18 -2.81
CA THR A 209 6.81 4.04 -2.34
C THR A 209 7.40 2.71 -2.80
N PHE A 210 7.98 2.58 -3.99
CA PHE A 210 8.56 1.30 -4.43
C PHE A 210 9.74 0.87 -3.55
N SER A 211 10.51 1.82 -3.03
CA SER A 211 11.68 1.57 -2.17
C SER A 211 11.32 1.52 -0.69
N ASN A 212 10.30 2.28 -0.29
CA ASN A 212 9.79 2.28 1.08
C ASN A 212 8.84 1.11 1.34
N THR A 213 8.29 0.49 0.29
CA THR A 213 7.57 -0.77 0.43
C THR A 213 8.55 -1.87 0.72
N ILE A 214 8.31 -2.66 1.75
CA ILE A 214 9.04 -3.90 2.01
C ILE A 214 8.66 -5.01 1.02
N ALA A 215 8.11 -4.66 -0.15
CA ALA A 215 7.61 -5.62 -1.12
C ALA A 215 8.66 -6.70 -1.42
N PRO A 216 9.94 -6.41 -1.73
CA PRO A 216 10.92 -7.46 -1.98
C PRO A 216 11.11 -8.43 -0.81
N ASP A 217 11.28 -7.92 0.42
CA ASP A 217 11.52 -8.74 1.61
C ASP A 217 10.28 -9.56 2.00
N PHE A 218 9.12 -8.93 1.92
CA PHE A 218 7.84 -9.56 2.23
C PHE A 218 7.45 -10.61 1.19
N LEU A 219 7.64 -10.31 -0.10
CA LEU A 219 7.41 -11.25 -1.19
C LEU A 219 8.36 -12.45 -1.08
N ARG A 220 9.63 -12.23 -0.67
CA ARG A 220 10.57 -13.32 -0.40
C ARG A 220 10.07 -14.24 0.71
N ILE A 221 9.50 -13.68 1.78
CA ILE A 221 8.94 -14.45 2.89
C ILE A 221 7.72 -15.27 2.44
N ILE A 222 6.81 -14.69 1.65
CA ILE A 222 5.60 -15.41 1.18
C ILE A 222 5.94 -16.51 0.15
N ILE A 223 6.83 -16.20 -0.80
CA ILE A 223 7.06 -17.05 -1.98
C ILE A 223 8.22 -18.02 -1.75
N GLY A 224 9.08 -17.75 -0.77
CA GLY A 224 10.30 -18.54 -0.51
C GLY A 224 11.38 -18.38 -1.58
N LYS A 225 11.28 -17.36 -2.45
CA LYS A 225 12.24 -17.08 -3.54
C LYS A 225 12.77 -15.65 -3.42
N ASN A 226 14.01 -15.38 -3.85
CA ASN A 226 14.46 -13.99 -3.88
C ASN A 226 13.68 -13.22 -4.93
N ILE A 227 13.32 -11.99 -4.58
CA ILE A 227 12.53 -11.11 -5.42
C ILE A 227 13.34 -9.86 -5.67
N SER A 228 13.45 -9.49 -6.93
CA SER A 228 14.11 -8.27 -7.36
C SER A 228 13.21 -7.48 -8.30
N ARG A 229 13.54 -6.22 -8.52
CA ARG A 229 12.88 -5.44 -9.57
C ARG A 229 13.46 -5.85 -10.92
N GLU A 230 12.60 -5.97 -11.93
CA GLU A 230 13.03 -6.22 -13.31
C GLU A 230 14.04 -5.13 -13.73
N LYS A 231 15.30 -5.53 -13.94
CA LYS A 231 16.44 -4.63 -14.25
C LYS A 231 16.79 -3.62 -13.15
N GLY A 232 16.28 -3.79 -11.92
CA GLY A 232 16.59 -2.93 -10.79
C GLY A 232 15.96 -1.52 -10.82
N VAL A 233 15.11 -1.20 -11.80
CA VAL A 233 14.64 0.18 -12.03
C VAL A 233 13.13 0.34 -11.84
N VAL A 234 12.75 1.43 -11.17
CA VAL A 234 11.40 2.00 -11.24
C VAL A 234 11.31 2.82 -12.51
N LYS A 235 10.30 2.55 -13.34
CA LYS A 235 10.08 3.27 -14.59
C LYS A 235 9.01 4.31 -14.40
N GLU A 236 9.10 5.39 -15.15
CA GLU A 236 8.10 6.45 -15.20
C GLU A 236 7.28 6.29 -16.50
N PHE A 237 5.97 6.48 -16.43
CA PHE A 237 5.16 6.58 -17.65
C PHE A 237 5.55 7.85 -18.40
N GLN A 238 5.59 7.84 -19.73
CA GLN A 238 5.93 9.05 -20.48
C GLN A 238 4.92 10.17 -20.19
N LYS A 239 5.41 11.41 -20.10
CA LYS A 239 4.55 12.58 -19.96
C LYS A 239 3.57 12.65 -21.12
N GLU A 240 2.38 13.18 -20.87
CA GLU A 240 1.39 13.48 -21.92
C GLU A 240 1.05 12.26 -22.78
N SER A 241 0.76 11.14 -22.13
CA SER A 241 0.55 9.87 -22.82
C SER A 241 -0.58 9.02 -22.24
N ILE A 242 -1.08 8.14 -23.11
CA ILE A 242 -2.05 7.09 -22.76
C ILE A 242 -1.38 5.73 -22.95
N TYR A 243 -1.50 4.88 -21.93
CA TYR A 243 -1.14 3.48 -21.99
C TYR A 243 -2.36 2.60 -21.73
N ARG A 244 -2.34 1.39 -22.28
CA ARG A 244 -3.29 0.32 -21.97
C ARG A 244 -2.53 -0.87 -21.41
N TYR A 245 -2.85 -1.25 -20.19
CA TYR A 245 -2.33 -2.46 -19.56
C TYR A 245 -3.36 -3.58 -19.66
N ASN A 246 -2.97 -4.71 -20.25
CA ASN A 246 -3.83 -5.89 -20.34
C ASN A 246 -3.56 -6.80 -19.13
N ILE A 247 -4.52 -6.87 -18.22
CA ILE A 247 -4.42 -7.56 -16.92
C ILE A 247 -4.28 -9.07 -17.09
N GLN A 248 -4.87 -9.66 -18.13
CA GLN A 248 -4.75 -11.10 -18.33
C GLN A 248 -3.35 -11.49 -18.82
N SER A 249 -2.82 -10.77 -19.81
CA SER A 249 -1.52 -11.06 -20.44
C SER A 249 -0.32 -10.40 -19.75
N GLY A 250 -0.54 -9.42 -18.87
CA GLY A 250 0.54 -8.64 -18.23
C GLY A 250 1.26 -7.66 -19.17
N LYS A 251 0.73 -7.45 -20.39
CA LYS A 251 1.37 -6.61 -21.41
C LYS A 251 0.92 -5.15 -21.31
N LEU A 252 1.88 -4.25 -21.38
CA LEU A 252 1.70 -2.79 -21.36
C LEU A 252 1.91 -2.23 -22.77
N TYR A 253 0.92 -1.50 -23.28
CA TYR A 253 0.95 -0.92 -24.63
C TYR A 253 0.86 0.60 -24.54
N LYS A 254 1.80 1.33 -25.16
CA LYS A 254 1.66 2.78 -25.37
C LYS A 254 0.71 3.01 -26.54
N MET A 255 -0.30 3.86 -26.33
CA MET A 255 -1.23 4.23 -27.39
C MET A 255 -0.63 5.32 -28.28
N LYS A 256 -1.11 5.43 -29.52
CA LYS A 256 -0.65 6.45 -30.48
C LYS A 256 -1.29 7.83 -30.21
N THR A 257 -2.42 7.86 -29.51
CA THR A 257 -3.12 9.10 -29.18
C THR A 257 -2.35 9.87 -28.12
N GLU A 258 -2.03 11.13 -28.43
CA GLU A 258 -1.40 12.07 -27.52
C GLU A 258 -2.46 12.91 -26.78
N ILE A 259 -2.16 13.24 -25.54
CA ILE A 259 -2.97 14.12 -24.69
C ILE A 259 -2.10 15.30 -24.27
N LYS A 260 -2.66 16.51 -24.22
CA LYS A 260 -1.90 17.70 -23.80
C LYS A 260 -2.43 18.20 -22.47
N GLU A 261 -1.53 18.44 -21.53
CA GLU A 261 -1.88 19.05 -20.25
C GLU A 261 -1.89 20.57 -20.41
N GLU A 262 -3.08 21.15 -20.40
CA GLU A 262 -3.22 22.61 -20.34
C GLU A 262 -3.08 23.08 -18.90
N THR A 263 -2.24 24.10 -18.71
CA THR A 263 -2.02 24.70 -17.39
C THR A 263 -3.16 25.66 -17.08
N HIS A 264 -3.91 25.39 -16.02
CA HIS A 264 -4.87 26.38 -15.52
C HIS A 264 -4.11 27.39 -14.63
N VAL A 265 -4.03 28.64 -15.08
CA VAL A 265 -3.50 29.74 -14.28
C VAL A 265 -4.61 30.23 -13.37
N VAL A 266 -4.60 29.79 -12.12
CA VAL A 266 -5.45 30.41 -11.09
C VAL A 266 -4.77 31.74 -10.74
N ASN A 267 -5.39 32.87 -11.11
CA ASN A 267 -5.04 34.18 -10.55
C ASN A 267 -5.38 34.14 -9.06
N SER A 268 -4.45 33.68 -8.24
CA SER A 268 -4.57 33.78 -6.80
C SER A 268 -4.39 35.24 -6.41
N THR A 269 -5.48 36.01 -6.40
CA THR A 269 -5.60 37.15 -5.51
C THR A 269 -5.54 36.59 -4.10
N TYR A 270 -4.34 36.58 -3.52
CA TYR A 270 -4.18 36.38 -2.09
C TYR A 270 -4.87 37.55 -1.38
N THR A 271 -6.16 37.43 -1.06
CA THR A 271 -6.72 38.24 0.01
C THR A 271 -6.00 37.78 1.27
N ARG A 272 -5.04 38.59 1.71
CA ARG A 272 -4.32 38.42 2.96
C ARG A 272 -5.33 38.60 4.09
N THR A 273 -6.08 37.55 4.41
CA THR A 273 -6.87 37.50 5.64
C THR A 273 -5.85 37.38 6.76
N VAL A 274 -5.50 38.51 7.36
CA VAL A 274 -4.72 38.55 8.59
C VAL A 274 -5.62 38.01 9.69
N SER A 275 -5.70 36.68 9.78
CA SER A 275 -6.06 36.00 11.00
C SER A 275 -4.94 36.30 11.99
N ARG A 276 -5.16 37.29 12.85
CA ARG A 276 -4.49 37.32 14.14
C ARG A 276 -5.01 36.09 14.87
N HIS A 277 -4.28 34.97 14.77
CA HIS A 277 -4.01 33.95 15.78
C HIS A 277 -3.55 32.66 15.06
N ASN A 278 -2.29 32.32 15.30
CA ASN A 278 -1.57 31.10 14.91
C ASN A 278 -1.24 30.90 13.42
N SER A 279 -0.22 31.65 13.01
CA SER A 279 0.71 31.38 11.92
C SER A 279 1.33 29.97 11.98
N TYR A 280 1.17 29.19 10.91
CA TYR A 280 2.07 28.07 10.63
C TYR A 280 2.29 27.89 9.13
N VAL A 281 3.37 28.50 8.61
CA VAL A 281 4.16 28.02 7.47
C VAL A 281 5.58 28.56 7.67
N GLY A 282 6.57 27.68 7.84
CA GLY A 282 7.97 28.08 7.87
C GLY A 282 8.90 27.08 8.54
N TRP A 283 9.88 26.61 7.75
CA TRP A 283 11.08 25.84 8.06
C TRP A 283 11.61 25.93 9.49
N VAL A 284 11.93 24.78 10.08
CA VAL A 284 12.75 24.73 11.30
C VAL A 284 14.22 24.90 10.89
N PRO A 285 14.96 25.86 11.46
CA PRO A 285 16.39 26.02 11.23
C PRO A 285 17.15 24.78 11.73
N GLU A 286 18.21 24.40 11.00
CA GLU A 286 19.43 23.91 11.67
C GLU A 286 19.82 24.97 12.69
N ASN A 287 19.74 24.66 13.98
CA ASN A 287 20.58 25.26 15.02
C ASN A 287 20.51 24.40 16.29
N ASP A 288 21.70 24.02 16.76
CA ASP A 288 22.06 23.78 18.15
C ASP A 288 21.06 23.00 19.00
N VAL A 289 21.14 21.67 18.86
CA VAL A 289 20.85 20.80 19.99
C VAL A 289 22.16 20.12 20.35
N ASP A 290 22.67 20.46 21.53
CA ASP A 290 23.79 19.79 22.18
C ASP A 290 23.73 18.30 21.87
N GLY A 291 24.75 17.78 21.17
CA GLY A 291 24.80 16.39 20.68
C GLY A 291 24.66 15.33 21.78
N ASN A 292 24.70 15.73 23.05
CA ASN A 292 24.53 14.84 24.20
C ASN A 292 23.06 14.61 24.61
N GLU A 293 22.13 15.55 24.37
CA GLU A 293 20.74 15.41 24.84
C GLU A 293 19.87 14.53 23.92
N ILE A 294 20.14 14.55 22.60
CA ILE A 294 19.48 13.67 21.63
C ILE A 294 19.89 12.22 21.87
N TYR A 295 21.15 11.95 22.20
CA TYR A 295 21.65 10.59 22.46
C TYR A 295 21.08 9.95 23.74
N LEU A 296 20.86 10.74 24.80
CA LEU A 296 20.27 10.28 26.07
C LEU A 296 18.77 9.99 25.97
N ASN A 297 18.01 10.79 25.20
CA ASN A 297 16.60 10.46 24.91
C ASN A 297 16.47 9.30 23.90
N TRP A 298 17.42 9.16 22.99
CA TRP A 298 17.48 8.09 21.99
C TRP A 298 17.71 6.70 22.61
N THR A 299 18.66 6.57 23.55
CA THR A 299 18.90 5.31 24.29
C THR A 299 17.68 4.90 25.11
N ASN A 300 16.97 5.87 25.69
CA ASN A 300 15.75 5.60 26.45
C ASN A 300 14.59 5.15 25.57
N LEU A 301 14.36 5.78 24.41
CA LEU A 301 13.26 5.42 23.51
C LEU A 301 13.51 4.08 22.79
N PHE A 302 14.72 3.88 22.28
CA PHE A 302 15.15 2.60 21.73
C PHE A 302 15.14 1.51 22.80
N GLY A 303 15.58 1.84 24.02
CA GLY A 303 15.51 0.99 25.20
C GLY A 303 14.08 0.67 25.66
N THR A 304 13.10 1.55 25.43
CA THR A 304 11.67 1.28 25.68
C THR A 304 11.10 0.32 24.64
N VAL A 305 11.42 0.52 23.35
CA VAL A 305 11.04 -0.42 22.28
C VAL A 305 11.69 -1.79 22.50
N LEU A 306 12.97 -1.82 22.91
CA LEU A 306 13.67 -3.04 23.30
C LEU A 306 13.12 -3.68 24.58
N ARG A 307 12.70 -2.91 25.59
CA ARG A 307 12.00 -3.46 26.77
C ARG A 307 10.66 -4.08 26.42
N LYS A 308 9.95 -3.52 25.44
CA LYS A 308 8.76 -4.18 24.88
C LYS A 308 9.10 -5.50 24.16
N CYS A 309 10.35 -5.68 23.70
CA CYS A 309 10.87 -6.99 23.28
C CYS A 309 11.05 -7.93 24.47
N SER A 310 11.65 -7.45 25.58
CA SER A 310 11.90 -8.28 26.77
C SER A 310 10.62 -8.73 27.47
N ASP A 311 9.54 -7.97 27.32
CA ASP A 311 8.20 -8.38 27.78
C ASP A 311 7.59 -9.51 26.93
N GLY A 312 8.30 -10.05 25.92
CA GLY A 312 7.92 -11.26 25.21
C GLY A 312 6.81 -11.06 24.19
N LEU A 313 6.74 -9.88 23.58
CA LEU A 313 5.72 -9.53 22.59
C LEU A 313 6.18 -9.79 21.16
N LEU A 314 7.40 -9.42 20.80
CA LEU A 314 7.97 -9.59 19.47
C LEU A 314 9.48 -9.81 19.62
N THR A 315 10.04 -10.67 18.80
CA THR A 315 11.49 -10.77 18.65
C THR A 315 12.05 -9.52 17.97
N TYR A 316 13.37 -9.37 18.05
CA TYR A 316 14.09 -8.28 17.39
C TYR A 316 13.84 -8.28 15.87
N SER A 317 13.93 -9.44 15.23
CA SER A 317 13.66 -9.62 13.80
C SER A 317 12.23 -9.19 13.44
N GLU A 318 11.24 -9.59 14.22
CA GLU A 318 9.84 -9.18 14.03
C GLU A 318 9.65 -7.67 14.20
N ILE A 319 10.34 -7.04 15.15
CA ILE A 319 10.27 -5.58 15.33
C ILE A 319 10.92 -4.83 14.19
N CYS A 320 12.06 -5.29 13.69
CA CYS A 320 12.69 -4.67 12.53
C CYS A 320 11.73 -4.71 11.33
N ILE A 321 11.06 -5.84 11.12
CA ILE A 321 10.09 -5.99 10.04
C ILE A 321 8.83 -5.16 10.30
N LEU A 322 8.29 -5.19 11.51
CA LEU A 322 7.08 -4.44 11.87
C LEU A 322 7.31 -2.93 11.85
N TYR A 323 8.48 -2.47 12.29
CA TYR A 323 8.89 -1.07 12.21
C TYR A 323 8.99 -0.63 10.76
N THR A 324 9.67 -1.43 9.94
CA THR A 324 9.79 -1.14 8.51
C THR A 324 8.43 -1.19 7.81
N LEU A 325 7.53 -2.08 8.22
CA LEU A 325 6.14 -2.13 7.74
C LEU A 325 5.33 -0.88 8.11
N TYR A 326 5.46 -0.42 9.35
CA TYR A 326 4.65 0.66 9.91
C TYR A 326 5.16 2.05 9.51
N ILE A 327 6.49 2.22 9.48
CA ILE A 327 7.17 3.49 9.21
C ILE A 327 7.65 3.61 7.76
N GLY A 328 7.91 2.48 7.07
CA GLY A 328 8.48 2.48 5.72
C GLY A 328 9.99 2.75 5.68
N LYS A 329 10.67 2.63 6.83
CA LYS A 329 12.12 2.87 6.98
C LYS A 329 12.74 1.82 7.90
N SER A 330 14.04 1.63 7.77
CA SER A 330 14.81 0.80 8.69
C SER A 330 14.75 1.36 10.12
N ILE A 331 14.59 0.48 11.11
CA ILE A 331 14.66 0.85 12.53
C ILE A 331 16.06 1.35 12.92
N PHE A 332 17.07 1.04 12.12
CA PHE A 332 18.45 1.52 12.29
C PHE A 332 18.67 2.96 11.80
N THR A 333 17.68 3.55 11.13
CA THR A 333 17.65 4.99 10.79
C THR A 333 16.46 5.67 11.47
N PRO A 334 16.36 5.64 12.81
CA PRO A 334 15.14 6.05 13.48
C PRO A 334 15.03 7.57 13.55
N VAL A 335 13.86 8.10 13.19
CA VAL A 335 13.48 9.49 13.48
C VAL A 335 12.60 9.50 14.73
N LYS A 336 12.77 10.46 15.65
CA LYS A 336 12.02 10.51 16.93
C LYS A 336 10.51 10.36 16.73
N ILE A 337 9.93 11.11 15.79
CA ILE A 337 8.49 11.05 15.49
C ILE A 337 8.05 9.67 14.97
N ASP A 338 8.91 9.00 14.20
CA ASP A 338 8.64 7.66 13.68
C ASP A 338 8.65 6.63 14.82
N MET A 339 9.59 6.73 15.75
CA MET A 339 9.65 5.89 16.94
C MET A 339 8.46 6.11 17.88
N GLU A 340 8.03 7.36 18.11
CA GLU A 340 6.83 7.65 18.90
C GLU A 340 5.55 7.09 18.27
N ASN A 341 5.44 7.16 16.95
CA ASN A 341 4.32 6.56 16.23
C ASN A 341 4.36 5.04 16.32
N PHE A 342 5.54 4.44 16.15
CA PHE A 342 5.72 3.01 16.30
C PHE A 342 5.41 2.52 17.72
N ASP A 343 5.79 3.30 18.74
CA ASP A 343 5.47 3.00 20.13
C ASP A 343 3.95 2.94 20.35
N LYS A 344 3.20 3.88 19.78
CA LYS A 344 1.73 3.88 19.81
C LYS A 344 1.14 2.62 19.15
N LEU A 345 1.70 2.17 18.02
CA LEU A 345 1.29 0.90 17.41
C LEU A 345 1.52 -0.25 18.38
N LEU A 346 2.72 -0.35 18.97
CA LEU A 346 3.04 -1.42 19.91
C LEU A 346 2.11 -1.41 21.14
N VAL A 347 1.76 -0.23 21.66
CA VAL A 347 0.77 -0.09 22.75
C VAL A 347 -0.60 -0.60 22.32
N HIS A 348 -1.04 -0.23 21.11
CA HIS A 348 -2.32 -0.67 20.57
C HIS A 348 -2.35 -2.19 20.40
N LEU A 349 -1.36 -2.77 19.73
CA LEU A 349 -1.22 -4.21 19.54
C LEU A 349 -1.22 -4.95 20.89
N ASN A 350 -0.49 -4.42 21.89
CA ASN A 350 -0.43 -5.04 23.21
C ASN A 350 -1.79 -5.07 23.93
N ARG A 351 -2.64 -4.04 23.76
CA ARG A 351 -3.99 -4.01 24.35
C ARG A 351 -4.90 -5.09 23.78
N GLU A 352 -4.73 -5.41 22.50
CA GLU A 352 -5.56 -6.37 21.78
C GLU A 352 -5.12 -7.84 22.00
N ILE A 353 -3.99 -8.08 22.68
CA ILE A 353 -3.48 -9.41 22.96
C ILE A 353 -4.16 -10.01 24.20
N HIS A 354 -4.89 -11.11 24.00
CA HIS A 354 -5.33 -11.94 25.13
C HIS A 354 -4.15 -12.71 25.74
N LYS A 355 -4.04 -12.73 27.08
CA LYS A 355 -2.99 -13.43 27.83
C LYS A 355 -2.74 -14.87 27.34
N GLY A 356 -3.80 -15.58 26.96
CA GLY A 356 -3.72 -16.96 26.47
C GLY A 356 -3.06 -17.14 25.09
N ARG A 357 -3.02 -16.10 24.24
CA ARG A 357 -2.32 -16.14 22.93
C ARG A 357 -0.82 -15.94 23.12
N LYS A 358 -0.45 -14.94 23.93
CA LYS A 358 0.94 -14.64 24.29
C LYS A 358 1.68 -15.85 24.85
N LYS A 359 1.05 -16.58 25.78
CA LYS A 359 1.65 -17.80 26.35
C LYS A 359 2.01 -18.83 25.27
N VAL A 360 1.10 -19.09 24.33
CA VAL A 360 1.34 -20.07 23.26
C VAL A 360 2.46 -19.60 22.34
N TRP A 361 2.51 -18.30 22.01
CA TRP A 361 3.59 -17.75 21.19
C TRP A 361 4.97 -17.82 21.84
N LEU A 362 5.04 -17.55 23.15
CA LEU A 362 6.28 -17.71 23.91
C LEU A 362 6.76 -19.16 23.88
N GLU A 363 5.86 -20.12 24.09
CA GLU A 363 6.21 -21.55 24.00
C GLU A 363 6.73 -21.93 22.61
N ILE A 364 6.21 -21.33 21.53
CA ILE A 364 6.72 -21.55 20.18
C ILE A 364 8.12 -20.95 20.02
N THR A 365 8.30 -19.70 20.44
CA THR A 365 9.57 -18.97 20.41
C THR A 365 10.65 -19.73 21.18
N ASP A 366 10.34 -20.23 22.37
CA ASP A 366 11.27 -21.00 23.21
C ASP A 366 11.72 -22.29 22.51
N ILE A 367 10.80 -23.00 21.84
CA ILE A 367 11.12 -24.21 21.09
C ILE A 367 12.07 -23.89 19.92
N LEU A 368 11.83 -22.81 19.19
CA LEU A 368 12.68 -22.40 18.05
C LEU A 368 14.08 -21.99 18.53
N LEU A 369 14.15 -21.16 19.56
CA LEU A 369 15.41 -20.68 20.13
C LEU A 369 16.24 -21.84 20.70
N ALA A 370 15.61 -22.81 21.38
CA ALA A 370 16.29 -24.01 21.86
C ALA A 370 16.91 -24.86 20.73
N ASN A 371 16.45 -24.68 19.50
CA ASN A 371 16.93 -25.39 18.31
C ASN A 371 17.74 -24.47 17.36
N ASN A 372 18.19 -23.30 17.82
CA ASN A 372 18.93 -22.30 17.02
C ASN A 372 18.19 -21.85 15.75
N LEU A 373 16.87 -21.79 15.79
CA LEU A 373 16.05 -21.28 14.69
C LEU A 373 15.61 -19.84 14.97
N ASP A 374 15.67 -18.97 13.97
CA ASP A 374 15.12 -17.62 14.08
C ASP A 374 13.58 -17.73 14.09
N VAL A 375 12.94 -17.00 14.99
CA VAL A 375 11.48 -16.90 15.05
C VAL A 375 10.91 -16.42 13.72
N ILE A 376 11.63 -15.62 12.93
CA ILE A 376 11.13 -15.19 11.63
C ILE A 376 10.96 -16.33 10.63
N ASP A 377 11.69 -17.43 10.78
CA ASP A 377 11.62 -18.57 9.87
C ASP A 377 10.31 -19.33 10.00
N ILE A 378 9.63 -19.22 11.15
CA ILE A 378 8.33 -19.87 11.34
C ILE A 378 7.27 -19.35 10.36
N TYR A 379 7.34 -18.07 9.98
CA TYR A 379 6.41 -17.49 9.01
C TYR A 379 6.66 -18.03 7.60
N LYS A 380 7.88 -18.47 7.30
CA LYS A 380 8.24 -19.11 6.04
C LYS A 380 7.82 -20.59 6.02
N LEU A 381 7.92 -21.26 7.17
CA LEU A 381 7.56 -22.68 7.30
C LEU A 381 6.03 -22.90 7.34
N TYR A 382 5.27 -21.93 7.86
CA TYR A 382 3.82 -22.05 8.02
C TYR A 382 3.00 -20.88 7.45
N PRO A 383 3.22 -20.46 6.18
CA PRO A 383 2.63 -19.23 5.62
C PRO A 383 1.10 -19.29 5.48
N LYS A 384 0.51 -20.50 5.48
CA LYS A 384 -0.95 -20.70 5.42
C LYS A 384 -1.61 -20.86 6.79
N SER A 385 -0.82 -20.93 7.86
CA SER A 385 -1.30 -21.23 9.21
C SER A 385 -0.94 -20.14 10.22
N LEU A 386 -0.12 -19.16 9.81
CA LEU A 386 0.38 -18.11 10.67
C LEU A 386 0.49 -16.78 9.90
N ASP A 387 -0.34 -15.82 10.28
CA ASP A 387 -0.26 -14.44 9.79
C ASP A 387 0.85 -13.66 10.52
N PHE A 388 1.52 -12.74 9.82
CA PHE A 388 2.45 -11.80 10.43
C PHE A 388 1.76 -10.44 10.71
N PRO A 389 1.97 -9.81 11.88
CA PRO A 389 2.64 -10.35 13.07
C PRO A 389 1.77 -11.42 13.75
N TRP A 390 2.37 -12.28 14.59
CA TRP A 390 1.65 -13.40 15.22
C TRP A 390 0.40 -12.97 15.99
N MET A 391 0.36 -11.72 16.46
CA MET A 391 -0.73 -11.10 17.22
C MET A 391 -2.07 -11.10 16.46
N LEU A 392 -2.03 -11.20 15.12
CA LEU A 392 -3.21 -11.31 14.26
C LEU A 392 -3.87 -12.70 14.30
N ASN A 393 -3.18 -13.70 14.83
CA ASN A 393 -3.65 -15.09 14.84
C ASN A 393 -4.53 -15.40 16.04
N SER A 394 -5.47 -16.33 15.85
CA SER A 394 -6.25 -16.85 16.98
C SER A 394 -5.39 -17.77 17.87
N LYS A 395 -5.81 -17.96 19.12
CA LYS A 395 -5.14 -18.93 20.02
C LYS A 395 -5.12 -20.34 19.41
N LYS A 396 -6.17 -20.70 18.67
CA LYS A 396 -6.32 -22.02 18.03
C LYS A 396 -5.26 -22.19 16.94
N ASP A 397 -5.06 -21.19 16.11
CA ASP A 397 -4.08 -21.21 15.02
C ASP A 397 -2.66 -21.33 15.57
N LEU A 398 -2.33 -20.51 16.58
CA LEU A 398 -1.05 -20.59 17.29
C LEU A 398 -0.82 -21.97 17.91
N THR A 399 -1.85 -22.57 18.54
CA THR A 399 -1.73 -23.90 19.15
C THR A 399 -1.50 -24.98 18.09
N HIS A 400 -2.13 -24.83 16.92
CA HIS A 400 -1.91 -25.74 15.79
C HIS A 400 -0.49 -25.62 15.26
N VAL A 401 0.00 -24.39 15.04
CA VAL A 401 1.37 -24.12 14.62
C VAL A 401 2.37 -24.70 15.61
N LYS A 402 2.18 -24.49 16.93
CA LYS A 402 3.02 -25.09 17.97
C LYS A 402 3.18 -26.60 17.82
N ARG A 403 2.07 -27.32 17.60
CA ARG A 403 2.11 -28.78 17.44
C ARG A 403 2.90 -29.19 16.20
N ARG A 404 2.80 -28.43 15.11
CA ARG A 404 3.57 -28.67 13.89
C ARG A 404 5.06 -28.42 14.11
N VAL A 405 5.42 -27.29 14.73
CA VAL A 405 6.82 -26.96 15.07
C VAL A 405 7.47 -28.08 15.88
N ILE A 406 6.78 -28.59 16.92
CA ILE A 406 7.28 -29.71 17.72
C ILE A 406 7.54 -30.95 16.86
N LYS A 407 6.59 -31.28 15.99
CA LYS A 407 6.69 -32.45 15.11
C LYS A 407 7.86 -32.31 14.14
N ASP A 408 7.95 -31.17 13.46
CA ASP A 408 8.95 -30.94 12.41
C ASP A 408 10.37 -30.90 13.01
N ILE A 409 10.53 -30.36 14.22
CA ILE A 409 11.82 -30.38 14.96
C ILE A 409 12.19 -31.81 15.40
N ALA A 410 11.22 -32.61 15.85
CA ALA A 410 11.48 -34.00 16.21
C ALA A 410 12.00 -34.79 15.01
N GLU A 411 11.35 -34.65 13.84
CA GLU A 411 11.78 -35.30 12.58
C GLU A 411 13.19 -34.85 12.15
N LEU A 412 13.52 -33.56 12.29
CA LEU A 412 14.87 -33.04 12.01
C LEU A 412 15.94 -33.59 12.96
N THR A 413 15.57 -33.86 14.22
CA THR A 413 16.51 -34.38 15.22
C THR A 413 16.78 -35.86 15.01
N GLU A 414 15.76 -36.65 14.66
CA GLU A 414 15.91 -38.07 14.31
C GLU A 414 16.79 -38.27 13.06
N ASN A 415 16.63 -37.43 12.04
CA ASN A 415 17.47 -37.49 10.83
C ASN A 415 18.94 -37.12 11.08
N LYS A 416 19.22 -36.15 11.96
CA LYS A 416 20.61 -35.80 12.32
C LYS A 416 21.29 -36.88 13.17
N ALA A 417 20.53 -37.63 13.95
CA ALA A 417 21.06 -38.75 14.72
C ALA A 417 21.48 -39.90 13.79
N SER A 418 20.66 -40.23 12.79
CA SER A 418 20.98 -41.28 11.81
C SER A 418 22.15 -40.89 10.89
N GLU A 419 22.28 -39.62 10.49
CA GLU A 419 23.45 -39.14 9.73
C GLU A 419 24.76 -39.29 10.51
N LYS A 420 24.77 -38.95 11.80
CA LYS A 420 25.95 -39.13 12.67
C LYS A 420 26.30 -40.59 12.90
N GLU A 421 25.30 -41.48 12.97
CA GLU A 421 25.54 -42.93 13.04
C GLU A 421 26.16 -43.45 11.74
N ILE A 422 25.73 -42.95 10.58
CA ILE A 422 26.31 -43.30 9.28
C ILE A 422 27.75 -42.79 9.16
N GLU A 423 28.03 -41.55 9.56
CA GLU A 423 29.40 -40.99 9.57
C GLU A 423 30.32 -41.70 10.57
N ALA A 424 29.80 -42.26 11.67
CA ALA A 424 30.59 -43.04 12.62
C ALA A 424 30.87 -44.48 12.14
N ILE A 425 30.11 -44.97 11.15
CA ILE A 425 30.29 -46.28 10.52
C ILE A 425 31.27 -46.20 9.32
N GLN A 426 31.41 -45.02 8.70
CA GLN A 426 32.36 -44.73 7.62
C GLN A 426 33.75 -44.38 8.18
#